data_AF-A0A822B4M3-F1
#
_entry.id   AF-A0A822B4M3-F1
#
_cell.length_a   1.000
_cell.length_b   1.000
_cell.length_c   1.000
_cell.angle_alpha   90.00
_cell.angle_beta   90.00
_cell.angle_gamma   90.00
#
_symmetry.space_group_name_H-M   'P 1'
#
loop_
_entity.id
_entity.type
_entity.pdbx_description
1 polymer ?
#
loop_
_entity_poly.entity_id
_entity_poly.type
_entity_poly.pdbx_seq_one_letter_code
_entity_poly.pdbx_strand_id
1 'polypeptide(L)'
;MFLTPSICESKTLMPSTFDCWALFVRFGTSPSISSIVMAQIKYGIVVAIDSYKRSDVTDKLFLDLADNAAREFSCWFGTGTLPEICRLYPNIFSSNNQQEKYSLKFPNCHPSGRILIDLESRKYLVEFKNEPTIENDLDEEETSTITLVSRLINGCLSRNIDTIQMIDLNFLTKNNAFEENSKFELLTSIFDECEEYNRSMLVFDIDSLVMVSVTDSAMSESNSISNMQLYQFIREKCKRAVVEHNVTNGNNEKSITSWKEKWIVMVVKRQYLRDLLVKEIDFKKTLQQSQQEREDEEKHLENETVKLCPKCLKCYIPSQVNHGSCQYHDAYVVDLDDPSKKLTQDQANEKWQKAELEASMRANENSNEKPKMPTLYWACCSNYFKSGQTCKIGTCGLPDELKENTIDSKTDPVMLVQEHFQKNTKAEQNIAKLVKHYQTVRNQTRSSVRNLTTNNQTRQ
;
A
#
# COMPACT_ATOMS: atom_id res chain seq x y z
N MET A 1 22.81 -13.17 61.81
CA MET A 1 24.07 -13.72 61.29
C MET A 1 24.02 -13.52 59.78
N PHE A 2 24.65 -12.46 59.27
CA PHE A 2 24.64 -12.11 57.86
C PHE A 2 25.71 -12.93 57.15
N LEU A 3 25.32 -13.81 56.24
CA LEU A 3 26.25 -14.51 55.36
C LEU A 3 26.38 -13.70 54.08
N THR A 4 27.56 -13.12 53.88
CA THR A 4 28.01 -12.53 52.62
C THR A 4 28.32 -13.65 51.61
N PRO A 5 27.92 -13.54 50.32
CA PRO A 5 28.38 -14.49 49.32
C PRO A 5 29.81 -14.14 48.91
N SER A 6 30.71 -15.12 49.01
CA SER A 6 32.04 -15.06 48.42
C SER A 6 31.94 -15.14 46.89
N ILE A 7 32.55 -14.16 46.23
CA ILE A 7 32.76 -14.17 44.78
C ILE A 7 33.87 -15.20 44.52
N CYS A 8 33.50 -16.36 43.98
CA CYS A 8 34.45 -17.29 43.38
C CYS A 8 34.57 -16.96 41.89
N GLU A 9 35.70 -16.37 41.52
CA GLU A 9 36.17 -16.31 40.13
C GLU A 9 36.46 -17.74 39.64
N SER A 10 35.57 -18.34 38.86
CA SER A 10 35.93 -19.43 37.97
C SER A 10 35.76 -18.98 36.53
N LYS A 11 36.87 -18.53 35.94
CA LYS A 11 37.06 -18.52 34.49
C LYS A 11 36.95 -19.97 34.00
N THR A 12 36.49 -20.12 32.75
CA THR A 12 36.25 -21.37 31.98
C THR A 12 34.99 -22.16 32.35
N LEU A 13 33.91 -22.00 31.56
CA LEU A 13 33.24 -23.06 30.76
C LEU A 13 31.93 -22.57 30.10
N MET A 14 31.81 -22.87 28.79
CA MET A 14 30.61 -22.99 27.94
C MET A 14 29.68 -21.76 27.73
N PRO A 15 29.90 -20.95 26.67
CA PRO A 15 29.01 -19.85 26.30
C PRO A 15 27.72 -20.27 25.56
N SER A 16 27.71 -21.38 24.82
CA SER A 16 26.69 -21.61 23.78
C SER A 16 25.29 -21.99 24.28
N THR A 17 25.19 -22.67 25.42
CA THR A 17 23.89 -23.01 26.02
C THR A 17 23.30 -21.84 26.79
N PHE A 18 24.08 -21.18 27.64
CA PHE A 18 23.60 -20.08 28.49
C PHE A 18 23.07 -18.86 27.70
N ASP A 19 23.66 -18.53 26.55
CA ASP A 19 23.20 -17.42 25.73
C ASP A 19 21.81 -17.68 25.10
N CYS A 20 21.44 -18.94 24.85
CA CYS A 20 20.09 -19.29 24.42
C CYS A 20 19.06 -19.16 25.55
N TRP A 21 19.47 -19.32 26.81
CA TRP A 21 18.59 -19.26 27.98
C TRP A 21 18.35 -17.85 28.51
N ALA A 22 19.20 -16.88 28.16
CA ALA A 22 19.02 -15.46 28.50
C ALA A 22 17.71 -14.87 27.92
N LEU A 23 17.16 -15.48 26.86
CA LEU A 23 15.86 -15.12 26.28
C LEU A 23 14.68 -15.49 27.21
N PHE A 24 14.82 -16.52 28.05
CA PHE A 24 13.69 -17.04 28.85
C PHE A 24 13.46 -16.27 30.15
N VAL A 25 14.43 -15.49 30.63
CA VAL A 25 14.37 -14.88 31.96
C VAL A 25 14.89 -13.44 31.93
N ARG A 26 14.15 -12.55 31.26
CA ARG A 26 14.25 -11.11 31.49
C ARG A 26 12.95 -10.58 32.05
N PHE A 27 12.87 -10.62 33.38
CA PHE A 27 11.77 -10.05 34.12
C PHE A 27 11.82 -8.52 34.09
N GLY A 28 11.05 -7.92 33.19
CA GLY A 28 10.63 -6.53 33.33
C GLY A 28 9.84 -6.37 34.63
N THR A 29 10.17 -5.36 35.43
CA THR A 29 9.36 -5.01 36.60
C THR A 29 8.07 -4.35 36.12
N SER A 30 7.06 -5.14 35.77
CA SER A 30 5.70 -4.62 35.58
C SER A 30 5.15 -4.20 36.95
N PRO A 31 4.57 -2.99 37.10
CA PRO A 31 4.03 -2.51 38.37
C PRO A 31 2.75 -3.24 38.81
N SER A 32 2.19 -4.11 37.97
CA SER A 32 0.95 -4.87 38.23
C SER A 32 1.19 -6.22 38.90
N ILE A 33 2.43 -6.72 38.92
CA ILE A 33 2.78 -8.00 39.56
C ILE A 33 3.36 -7.70 40.94
N SER A 34 2.76 -8.27 42.00
CA SER A 34 3.27 -8.04 43.35
C SER A 34 4.75 -8.45 43.41
N SER A 35 5.58 -7.60 44.01
CA SER A 35 7.02 -7.85 44.21
C SER A 35 7.30 -9.21 44.88
N ILE A 36 6.30 -9.76 45.58
CA ILE A 36 6.32 -11.06 46.26
C ILE A 36 6.27 -12.22 45.26
N VAL A 37 5.41 -12.17 44.24
CA VAL A 37 5.30 -13.24 43.22
C VAL A 37 6.58 -13.30 42.37
N MET A 38 7.08 -12.14 41.96
CA MET A 38 8.37 -12.05 41.26
C MET A 38 9.54 -12.48 42.14
N ALA A 39 9.49 -12.22 43.45
CA ALA A 39 10.48 -12.73 44.39
C ALA A 39 10.39 -14.25 44.55
N GLN A 40 9.20 -14.84 44.56
CA GLN A 40 9.00 -16.29 44.65
C GLN A 40 9.47 -17.02 43.39
N ILE A 41 9.24 -16.47 42.20
CA ILE A 41 9.71 -17.05 40.93
C ILE A 41 11.23 -16.90 40.79
N LYS A 42 11.78 -15.73 41.14
CA LYS A 42 13.24 -15.56 41.27
C LYS A 42 13.82 -16.54 42.28
N TYR A 43 13.16 -16.76 43.41
CA TYR A 43 13.60 -17.71 44.42
C TYR A 43 13.51 -19.16 43.90
N GLY A 44 12.46 -19.53 43.19
CA GLY A 44 12.30 -20.86 42.58
C GLY A 44 13.37 -21.15 41.52
N ILE A 45 13.68 -20.19 40.65
CA ILE A 45 14.74 -20.31 39.65
C ILE A 45 16.13 -20.33 40.32
N VAL A 46 16.38 -19.49 41.31
CA VAL A 46 17.63 -19.48 42.08
C VAL A 46 17.80 -20.79 42.86
N VAL A 47 16.74 -21.34 43.46
CA VAL A 47 16.75 -22.65 44.13
C VAL A 47 17.00 -23.77 43.12
N ALA A 48 16.42 -23.72 41.92
CA ALA A 48 16.69 -24.68 40.85
C ALA A 48 18.14 -24.62 40.37
N ILE A 49 18.71 -23.41 40.21
CA ILE A 49 20.12 -23.19 39.84
C ILE A 49 21.08 -23.56 40.98
N ASP A 50 20.73 -23.31 42.24
CA ASP A 50 21.55 -23.69 43.40
C ASP A 50 21.46 -25.21 43.67
N SER A 51 20.33 -25.84 43.28
CA SER A 51 20.15 -27.29 43.26
C SER A 51 20.85 -27.96 42.06
N TYR A 52 21.09 -27.24 40.96
CA TYR A 52 21.94 -27.67 39.83
C TYR A 52 23.38 -27.91 40.28
N LYS A 53 23.86 -27.18 41.28
CA LYS A 53 25.17 -27.42 41.91
C LYS A 53 25.19 -28.67 42.80
N ARG A 54 24.05 -29.30 43.09
CA ARG A 54 23.92 -30.36 44.09
C ARG A 54 23.20 -31.65 43.64
N SER A 55 22.59 -31.71 42.46
CA SER A 55 21.92 -32.92 41.96
C SER A 55 21.65 -32.88 40.44
N ASP A 56 21.41 -34.06 39.86
CA ASP A 56 21.01 -34.32 38.46
C ASP A 56 19.67 -33.66 38.09
N VAL A 57 19.63 -32.33 38.06
CA VAL A 57 18.51 -31.60 37.49
C VAL A 57 18.58 -31.77 35.96
N THR A 58 17.69 -32.62 35.44
CA THR A 58 17.59 -32.87 33.99
C THR A 58 17.06 -31.63 33.26
N ASP A 59 17.48 -31.42 32.01
CA ASP A 59 16.96 -30.36 31.13
C ASP A 59 15.43 -30.34 31.07
N LYS A 60 14.79 -31.50 31.25
CA LYS A 60 13.35 -31.65 31.36
C LYS A 60 12.74 -30.86 32.52
N LEU A 61 13.34 -30.88 33.71
CA LEU A 61 12.81 -30.15 34.87
C LEU A 61 12.92 -28.63 34.69
N PHE A 62 14.01 -28.15 34.05
CA PHE A 62 14.13 -26.73 33.70
C PHE A 62 13.14 -26.32 32.63
N LEU A 63 12.93 -27.15 31.61
CA LEU A 63 11.91 -26.90 30.60
C LEU A 63 10.51 -26.89 31.20
N ASP A 64 10.21 -27.80 32.14
CA ASP A 64 8.92 -27.83 32.83
C ASP A 64 8.72 -26.58 33.72
N LEU A 65 9.77 -26.12 34.42
CA LEU A 65 9.72 -24.87 35.20
C LEU A 65 9.61 -23.63 34.32
N ALA A 66 10.35 -23.58 33.21
CA ALA A 66 10.26 -22.52 32.23
C ALA A 66 8.89 -22.52 31.55
N ASP A 67 8.32 -23.69 31.24
CA ASP A 67 6.98 -23.83 30.67
C ASP A 67 5.93 -23.32 31.66
N ASN A 68 6.02 -23.71 32.94
CA ASN A 68 5.12 -23.19 33.96
C ASN A 68 5.21 -21.67 34.09
N ALA A 69 6.42 -21.10 34.11
CA ALA A 69 6.60 -19.66 34.09
C ALA A 69 6.04 -19.04 32.80
N ALA A 70 6.34 -19.60 31.63
CA ALA A 70 5.83 -19.11 30.35
C ALA A 70 4.28 -19.14 30.29
N ARG A 71 3.64 -20.15 30.87
CA ARG A 71 2.16 -20.20 31.02
C ARG A 71 1.66 -19.11 31.96
N GLU A 72 2.34 -18.90 33.08
CA GLU A 72 2.01 -17.88 34.08
C GLU A 72 2.17 -16.45 33.52
N PHE A 73 3.18 -16.23 32.67
CA PHE A 73 3.49 -14.96 32.02
C PHE A 73 3.03 -14.88 30.56
N SER A 74 2.10 -15.75 30.15
CA SER A 74 1.47 -15.70 28.82
C SER A 74 2.40 -15.68 27.59
N CYS A 75 3.56 -16.32 27.66
CA CYS A 75 4.42 -16.53 26.48
C CYS A 75 3.96 -17.76 25.69
N TRP A 76 2.91 -17.58 24.89
CA TRP A 76 2.31 -18.62 24.04
C TRP A 76 2.63 -18.40 22.55
N PHE A 77 2.82 -19.53 21.88
CA PHE A 77 3.06 -19.67 20.45
C PHE A 77 1.97 -20.61 19.91
N GLY A 78 0.84 -20.06 19.47
CA GLY A 78 -0.31 -20.84 19.03
C GLY A 78 -0.80 -21.80 20.12
N THR A 79 -0.69 -23.12 19.90
CA THR A 79 -1.10 -24.14 20.87
C THR A 79 -0.08 -24.47 21.97
N GLY A 80 1.12 -23.90 21.99
CA GLY A 80 2.16 -24.27 22.99
C GLY A 80 2.84 -23.05 23.62
N THR A 81 3.61 -23.24 24.68
CA THR A 81 4.56 -22.21 25.16
C THR A 81 5.90 -22.35 24.45
N LEU A 82 6.77 -21.33 24.54
CA LEU A 82 8.12 -21.44 23.96
C LEU A 82 8.87 -22.68 24.48
N PRO A 83 8.97 -22.94 25.80
CA PRO A 83 9.65 -24.13 26.31
C PRO A 83 9.02 -25.44 25.83
N GLU A 84 7.69 -25.52 25.77
CA GLU A 84 7.00 -26.72 25.26
C GLU A 84 7.27 -26.93 23.76
N ILE A 85 7.31 -25.86 22.98
CA ILE A 85 7.73 -25.93 21.57
C ILE A 85 9.17 -26.40 21.44
N CYS A 86 10.07 -25.90 22.30
CA CYS A 86 11.46 -26.34 22.30
C CYS A 86 11.57 -27.82 22.68
N ARG A 87 10.68 -28.32 23.53
CA ARG A 87 10.58 -29.74 23.88
C ARG A 87 10.05 -30.59 22.71
N LEU A 88 9.04 -30.11 22.01
CA LEU A 88 8.45 -30.79 20.84
C LEU A 88 9.39 -30.77 19.62
N TYR A 89 10.21 -29.73 19.51
CA TYR A 89 11.12 -29.50 18.39
C TYR A 89 12.53 -29.14 18.92
N PRO A 90 13.25 -30.12 19.49
CA PRO A 90 14.55 -29.89 20.14
C PRO A 90 15.63 -29.33 19.20
N ASN A 91 15.44 -29.46 17.89
CA ASN A 91 16.37 -28.95 16.89
C ASN A 91 16.15 -27.48 16.51
N ILE A 92 15.15 -26.78 17.07
CA ILE A 92 14.90 -25.36 16.78
C ILE A 92 16.15 -24.50 17.01
N PHE A 93 16.92 -24.79 18.06
CA PHE A 93 18.14 -24.05 18.43
C PHE A 93 19.45 -24.72 18.04
N SER A 94 19.41 -25.80 17.25
CA SER A 94 20.65 -26.43 16.80
C SER A 94 21.50 -25.41 16.03
N SER A 95 22.80 -25.36 16.31
CA SER A 95 23.73 -24.36 15.75
C SER A 95 23.77 -24.31 14.22
N ASN A 96 23.36 -25.37 13.52
CA ASN A 96 23.18 -25.38 12.07
C ASN A 96 22.03 -24.48 11.58
N ASN A 97 21.09 -24.11 12.45
CA ASN A 97 20.00 -23.17 12.19
C ASN A 97 20.36 -21.71 12.54
N GLN A 98 21.59 -21.41 13.01
CA GLN A 98 22.08 -20.04 13.08
C GLN A 98 22.58 -19.55 11.71
N GLN A 99 21.82 -19.85 10.65
CA GLN A 99 22.10 -19.27 9.35
C GLN A 99 21.85 -17.76 9.44
N GLU A 100 22.80 -16.94 8.99
CA GLU A 100 22.61 -15.49 8.85
C GLU A 100 21.31 -15.15 8.10
N LYS A 101 20.83 -16.07 7.27
CA LYS A 101 19.56 -16.03 6.53
C LYS A 101 18.33 -15.77 7.42
N TYR A 102 18.32 -16.20 8.68
CA TYR A 102 17.21 -15.94 9.61
C TYR A 102 17.41 -14.70 10.48
N SER A 103 18.55 -14.02 10.33
CA SER A 103 18.82 -12.84 11.13
C SER A 103 17.91 -11.69 10.72
N LEU A 104 17.30 -11.04 11.71
CA LEU A 104 16.63 -9.75 11.51
C LEU A 104 17.62 -8.58 11.74
N LYS A 105 18.92 -8.83 11.62
CA LYS A 105 19.95 -7.78 11.65
C LYS A 105 20.07 -7.16 10.27
N PHE A 106 19.65 -5.91 10.16
CA PHE A 106 19.78 -5.11 8.94
C PHE A 106 20.78 -3.98 9.23
N PRO A 107 22.09 -4.18 8.91
CA PRO A 107 23.08 -3.16 9.14
C PRO A 107 22.80 -1.94 8.25
N ASN A 108 22.80 -0.74 8.84
CA ASN A 108 22.53 0.56 8.20
C ASN A 108 21.09 0.83 7.74
N CYS A 109 20.18 -0.12 7.90
CA CYS A 109 18.78 0.06 7.53
C CYS A 109 17.91 0.22 8.79
N HIS A 110 16.91 1.10 8.73
CA HIS A 110 15.97 1.32 9.84
C HIS A 110 14.63 0.61 9.55
N PRO A 111 14.41 -0.60 10.08
CA PRO A 111 13.15 -1.30 9.87
C PRO A 111 11.99 -0.48 10.44
N SER A 112 10.80 -0.60 9.86
CA SER A 112 9.60 0.02 10.42
C SER A 112 9.06 -0.76 11.63
N GLY A 113 9.40 -2.04 11.73
CA GLY A 113 8.80 -3.00 12.67
C GLY A 113 7.71 -3.85 12.02
N ARG A 114 7.41 -3.66 10.74
CA ARG A 114 6.41 -4.46 10.01
C ARG A 114 7.08 -5.54 9.18
N ILE A 115 6.61 -6.77 9.34
CA ILE A 115 7.00 -7.92 8.52
C ILE A 115 5.72 -8.56 7.96
N LEU A 116 5.72 -8.85 6.66
CA LEU A 116 4.66 -9.61 6.01
C LEU A 116 5.25 -10.92 5.49
N ILE A 117 4.69 -12.05 5.91
CA ILE A 117 5.08 -13.38 5.44
C ILE A 117 3.96 -13.91 4.56
N ASP A 118 4.26 -14.09 3.28
CA ASP A 118 3.37 -14.62 2.26
C ASP A 118 3.72 -16.09 2.00
N LEU A 119 2.93 -16.99 2.58
CA LEU A 119 3.12 -18.44 2.48
C LEU A 119 2.81 -18.97 1.07
N GLU A 120 1.94 -18.29 0.30
CA GLU A 120 1.58 -18.71 -1.05
C GLU A 120 2.69 -18.33 -2.05
N SER A 121 3.17 -17.09 -1.98
CA SER A 121 4.31 -16.63 -2.78
C SER A 121 5.66 -17.14 -2.24
N ARG A 122 5.67 -17.83 -1.10
CA ARG A 122 6.86 -18.30 -0.37
C ARG A 122 7.88 -17.20 -0.09
N LYS A 123 7.41 -16.03 0.29
CA LYS A 123 8.25 -14.83 0.49
C LYS A 123 7.99 -14.22 1.84
N TYR A 124 9.02 -13.59 2.42
CA TYR A 124 8.83 -12.67 3.51
C TYR A 124 9.38 -11.29 3.15
N LEU A 125 8.63 -10.29 3.57
CA LEU A 125 8.82 -8.89 3.23
C LEU A 125 9.08 -8.13 4.53
N VAL A 126 10.21 -7.43 4.57
CA VAL A 126 10.58 -6.58 5.71
C VAL A 126 10.55 -5.14 5.26
N GLU A 127 9.75 -4.34 5.95
CA GLU A 127 9.57 -2.94 5.59
C GLU A 127 10.54 -2.03 6.35
N PHE A 128 11.04 -1.00 5.65
CA PHE A 128 11.98 -0.01 6.18
C PHE A 128 11.39 1.41 6.15
N LYS A 129 11.81 2.26 7.12
CA LYS A 129 11.29 3.62 7.27
C LYS A 129 11.64 4.56 6.13
N ASN A 130 12.82 4.43 5.53
CA ASN A 130 13.31 5.34 4.48
C ASN A 130 13.80 4.61 3.23
N GLU A 131 13.65 3.28 3.18
CA GLU A 131 14.13 2.43 2.10
C GLU A 131 12.97 1.61 1.53
N PRO A 132 13.12 1.06 0.31
CA PRO A 132 12.18 0.08 -0.24
C PRO A 132 12.09 -1.15 0.65
N THR A 133 10.97 -1.85 0.56
CA THR A 133 10.80 -3.15 1.24
C THR A 133 11.79 -4.16 0.68
N ILE A 134 12.45 -4.90 1.57
CA ILE A 134 13.28 -6.05 1.21
C ILE A 134 12.39 -7.28 1.15
N GLU A 135 12.55 -8.05 0.08
CA GLU A 135 11.86 -9.31 -0.15
C GLU A 135 12.89 -10.43 -0.18
N ASN A 136 12.60 -11.52 0.52
CA ASN A 136 13.46 -12.69 0.61
C ASN A 136 12.61 -13.97 0.56
N ASP A 137 13.19 -15.06 0.07
CA ASP A 137 12.50 -16.34 -0.02
C ASP A 137 12.41 -17.06 1.34
N LEU A 138 11.28 -17.72 1.55
CA LEU A 138 11.09 -18.71 2.60
C LEU A 138 11.78 -20.02 2.23
N ASP A 139 12.19 -20.78 3.23
CA ASP A 139 12.77 -22.10 3.02
C ASP A 139 11.72 -23.13 2.63
N GLU A 140 12.16 -24.25 2.06
CA GLU A 140 11.29 -25.33 1.57
C GLU A 140 10.34 -25.87 2.66
N GLU A 141 10.79 -25.90 3.92
CA GLU A 141 10.04 -26.41 5.07
C GLU A 141 9.04 -25.40 5.65
N GLU A 142 9.19 -24.11 5.33
CA GLU A 142 8.38 -23.02 5.88
C GLU A 142 7.06 -22.87 5.13
N THR A 143 6.09 -23.70 5.52
CA THR A 143 4.80 -23.86 4.82
C THR A 143 3.60 -23.41 5.67
N SER A 144 3.83 -23.12 6.95
CA SER A 144 2.81 -22.74 7.92
C SER A 144 3.39 -21.81 8.99
N THR A 145 2.50 -21.14 9.74
CA THR A 145 2.85 -20.32 10.90
C THR A 145 3.70 -21.09 11.93
N ILE A 146 3.44 -22.39 12.12
CA ILE A 146 4.19 -23.26 13.04
C ILE A 146 5.61 -23.50 12.54
N THR A 147 5.78 -23.78 11.25
CA THR A 147 7.12 -24.03 10.68
C THR A 147 7.99 -22.77 10.62
N LEU A 148 7.37 -21.57 10.64
CA LEU A 148 8.07 -20.29 10.70
C LEU A 148 8.63 -19.96 12.10
N VAL A 149 8.22 -20.70 13.13
CA VAL A 149 8.58 -20.42 14.53
C VAL A 149 10.10 -20.36 14.72
N SER A 150 10.85 -21.28 14.10
CA SER A 150 12.32 -21.29 14.16
C SER A 150 12.94 -19.99 13.63
N ARG A 151 12.49 -19.52 12.46
CA ARG A 151 12.96 -18.26 11.86
C ARG A 151 12.61 -17.08 12.75
N LEU A 152 11.37 -17.02 13.26
CA LEU A 152 10.91 -15.91 14.10
C LEU A 152 11.69 -15.84 15.42
N ILE A 153 11.91 -16.98 16.07
CA ILE A 153 12.70 -17.06 17.30
C ILE A 153 14.15 -16.66 17.04
N ASN A 154 14.77 -17.16 15.97
CA ASN A 154 16.14 -16.77 15.59
C ASN A 154 16.24 -15.27 15.29
N GLY A 155 15.22 -14.71 14.63
CA GLY A 155 15.06 -13.28 14.43
C GLY A 155 15.03 -12.51 15.76
N CYS A 156 14.18 -12.95 16.70
CA CYS A 156 14.08 -12.39 18.05
C CYS A 156 15.40 -12.44 18.81
N LEU A 157 16.08 -13.60 18.81
CA LEU A 157 17.40 -13.77 19.43
C LEU A 157 18.43 -12.81 18.83
N SER A 158 18.46 -12.70 17.50
CA SER A 158 19.43 -11.84 16.81
C SER A 158 19.27 -10.35 17.16
N ARG A 159 18.07 -9.91 17.50
CA ARG A 159 17.77 -8.52 17.89
C ARG A 159 17.60 -8.33 19.40
N ASN A 160 17.73 -9.39 20.19
CA ASN A 160 17.44 -9.40 21.62
C ASN A 160 16.04 -8.81 21.89
N ILE A 161 15.02 -9.40 21.26
CA ILE A 161 13.61 -9.10 21.53
C ILE A 161 13.20 -9.76 22.84
N ASP A 162 12.57 -9.00 23.74
CA ASP A 162 12.28 -9.44 25.11
C ASP A 162 11.03 -10.34 25.17
N THR A 163 10.05 -10.13 24.28
CA THR A 163 8.81 -10.92 24.24
C THR A 163 8.34 -11.17 22.82
N ILE A 164 7.75 -12.34 22.61
CA ILE A 164 7.10 -12.73 21.36
C ILE A 164 5.80 -13.46 21.70
N GLN A 165 4.71 -13.06 21.05
CA GLN A 165 3.42 -13.76 21.16
C GLN A 165 2.87 -14.06 19.77
N MET A 166 2.41 -15.29 19.57
CA MET A 166 1.75 -15.70 18.33
C MET A 166 0.26 -15.86 18.56
N ILE A 167 -0.51 -15.16 17.73
CA ILE A 167 -1.94 -15.05 17.81
C ILE A 167 -2.53 -15.70 16.58
N ASP A 168 -3.18 -16.84 16.80
CA ASP A 168 -3.97 -17.57 15.83
C ASP A 168 -5.35 -17.88 16.41
N LEU A 169 -6.20 -18.55 15.64
CA LEU A 169 -7.52 -18.97 16.11
C LEU A 169 -7.46 -19.90 17.35
N ASN A 170 -6.43 -20.76 17.42
CA ASN A 170 -6.27 -21.69 18.54
C ASN A 170 -5.94 -20.96 19.85
N PHE A 171 -5.12 -19.92 19.77
CA PHE A 171 -4.78 -19.05 20.88
C PHE A 171 -6.03 -18.38 21.46
N LEU A 172 -6.89 -17.82 20.60
CA LEU A 172 -8.17 -17.23 21.03
C LEU A 172 -9.08 -18.28 21.70
N THR A 173 -9.15 -19.48 21.10
CA THR A 173 -9.97 -20.58 21.61
C THR A 173 -9.51 -21.05 22.99
N LYS A 174 -8.19 -21.16 23.21
CA LYS A 174 -7.62 -21.56 24.50
C LYS A 174 -7.89 -20.57 25.63
N ASN A 175 -7.97 -19.29 25.29
CA ASN A 175 -8.28 -18.23 26.25
C ASN A 175 -9.79 -18.02 26.42
N ASN A 176 -10.63 -18.95 25.93
CA ASN A 176 -12.09 -18.87 25.96
C ASN A 176 -12.65 -17.60 25.29
N ALA A 177 -11.92 -17.00 24.34
CA ALA A 177 -12.34 -15.82 23.61
C ALA A 177 -13.16 -16.22 22.37
N PHE A 178 -14.36 -16.74 22.58
CA PHE A 178 -15.25 -17.21 21.51
C PHE A 178 -16.04 -16.06 20.87
N GLU A 179 -16.54 -15.15 21.70
CA GLU A 179 -17.35 -14.00 21.29
C GLU A 179 -16.48 -12.86 20.80
N GLU A 180 -17.01 -12.06 19.86
CA GLU A 180 -16.28 -10.94 19.25
C GLU A 180 -15.74 -9.93 20.29
N ASN A 181 -16.57 -9.54 21.27
CA ASN A 181 -16.14 -8.65 22.36
C ASN A 181 -15.00 -9.26 23.19
N SER A 182 -15.12 -10.54 23.57
CA SER A 182 -14.08 -11.24 24.33
C SER A 182 -12.75 -11.36 23.57
N LYS A 183 -12.81 -11.51 22.24
CA LYS A 183 -11.62 -11.49 21.37
C LYS A 183 -10.95 -10.11 21.40
N PHE A 184 -11.72 -9.04 21.30
CA PHE A 184 -11.17 -7.68 21.35
C PHE A 184 -10.57 -7.31 22.70
N GLU A 185 -11.23 -7.68 23.80
CA GLU A 185 -10.70 -7.47 25.15
C GLU A 185 -9.37 -8.21 25.34
N LEU A 186 -9.33 -9.49 24.97
CA LEU A 186 -8.10 -10.29 25.05
C LEU A 186 -6.98 -9.70 24.20
N LEU A 187 -7.27 -9.36 22.93
CA LEU A 187 -6.26 -8.80 22.04
C LEU A 187 -5.78 -7.42 22.52
N THR A 188 -6.68 -6.59 23.03
CA THR A 188 -6.32 -5.29 23.59
C THR A 188 -5.39 -5.48 24.79
N SER A 189 -5.72 -6.39 25.70
CA SER A 189 -4.86 -6.75 26.84
C SER A 189 -3.46 -7.20 26.39
N ILE A 190 -3.38 -8.03 25.35
CA ILE A 190 -2.12 -8.51 24.78
C ILE A 190 -1.30 -7.36 24.17
N PHE A 191 -1.96 -6.48 23.43
CA PHE A 191 -1.29 -5.31 22.86
C PHE A 191 -0.76 -4.39 23.95
N ASP A 192 -1.53 -4.15 25.01
CA ASP A 192 -1.14 -3.30 26.12
C ASP A 192 0.03 -3.93 26.90
N GLU A 193 -0.03 -5.24 27.16
CA GLU A 193 1.09 -5.99 27.72
C GLU A 193 2.34 -5.88 26.84
N CYS A 194 2.21 -6.09 25.53
CA CYS A 194 3.33 -5.97 24.59
C CYS A 194 3.88 -4.55 24.48
N GLU A 195 3.11 -3.51 24.81
CA GLU A 195 3.58 -2.13 24.90
C GLU A 195 4.50 -1.90 26.11
N GLU A 196 4.34 -2.66 27.20
CA GLU A 196 5.19 -2.55 28.41
C GLU A 196 6.66 -2.95 28.17
N TYR A 197 6.92 -3.89 27.24
CA TYR A 197 8.27 -4.38 26.96
C TYR A 197 9.02 -3.45 26.01
N ASN A 198 10.29 -3.11 26.25
CA ASN A 198 11.02 -2.27 25.30
C ASN A 198 11.13 -2.90 23.91
N ARG A 199 11.26 -4.22 23.84
CA ARG A 199 11.37 -4.97 22.59
C ARG A 199 10.36 -6.11 22.57
N SER A 200 9.36 -6.03 21.70
CA SER A 200 8.30 -7.03 21.58
C SER A 200 8.01 -7.39 20.14
N MET A 201 7.50 -8.61 19.92
CA MET A 201 7.04 -9.10 18.62
C MET A 201 5.65 -9.73 18.75
N LEU A 202 4.71 -9.28 17.93
CA LEU A 202 3.40 -9.91 17.77
C LEU A 202 3.32 -10.57 16.40
N VAL A 203 2.90 -11.82 16.36
CA VAL A 203 2.77 -12.60 15.13
C VAL A 203 1.30 -12.97 14.95
N PHE A 204 0.69 -12.55 13.84
CA PHE A 204 -0.71 -12.82 13.53
C PHE A 204 -0.81 -13.79 12.36
N ASP A 205 -1.46 -14.94 12.57
CA ASP A 205 -1.95 -15.79 11.48
C ASP A 205 -3.29 -15.21 10.98
N ILE A 206 -3.21 -14.30 10.00
CA ILE A 206 -4.36 -13.49 9.58
C ILE A 206 -5.47 -14.35 8.99
N ASP A 207 -5.10 -15.35 8.17
CA ASP A 207 -6.07 -16.25 7.54
C ASP A 207 -6.91 -16.99 8.58
N SER A 208 -6.26 -17.50 9.64
CA SER A 208 -6.98 -18.21 10.71
C SER A 208 -7.90 -17.31 11.52
N LEU A 209 -7.48 -16.06 11.77
CA LEU A 209 -8.20 -15.11 12.63
C LEU A 209 -9.42 -14.51 11.93
N VAL A 210 -9.24 -14.12 10.66
CA VAL A 210 -10.21 -13.32 9.91
C VAL A 210 -11.24 -14.19 9.20
N MET A 211 -10.91 -15.48 8.97
CA MET A 211 -11.74 -16.48 8.28
C MET A 211 -12.24 -15.99 6.91
N VAL A 212 -11.49 -16.29 5.85
CA VAL A 212 -11.90 -15.92 4.49
C VAL A 212 -12.84 -16.97 3.92
N SER A 213 -14.07 -16.57 3.62
CA SER A 213 -15.03 -17.37 2.87
C SER A 213 -14.81 -17.15 1.38
N VAL A 214 -14.67 -18.25 0.63
CA VAL A 214 -14.70 -18.25 -0.83
C VAL A 214 -16.08 -18.70 -1.25
N THR A 215 -16.82 -17.84 -1.94
CA THR A 215 -18.07 -18.23 -2.59
C THR A 215 -17.79 -18.50 -4.06
N ASP A 216 -17.66 -19.78 -4.38
CA ASP A 216 -17.50 -20.25 -5.76
C ASP A 216 -18.86 -20.21 -6.46
N SER A 217 -19.13 -19.13 -7.18
CA SER A 217 -20.22 -19.10 -8.14
C SER A 217 -19.65 -19.39 -9.53
N ALA A 218 -20.39 -20.12 -10.37
CA ALA A 218 -19.99 -20.53 -11.71
C ALA A 218 -19.62 -19.37 -12.68
N MET A 219 -19.81 -18.12 -12.27
CA MET A 219 -19.53 -16.90 -13.06
C MET A 219 -18.51 -15.96 -12.40
N SER A 220 -18.15 -16.15 -11.12
CA SER A 220 -17.09 -15.38 -10.44
C SER A 220 -16.75 -15.97 -9.06
N GLU A 221 -15.46 -16.02 -8.72
CA GLU A 221 -15.00 -16.24 -7.34
C GLU A 221 -15.13 -14.91 -6.57
N SER A 222 -15.91 -14.89 -5.49
CA SER A 222 -15.95 -13.77 -4.56
C SER A 222 -15.34 -14.18 -3.22
N ASN A 223 -14.30 -13.45 -2.82
CA ASN A 223 -13.67 -13.60 -1.51
C ASN A 223 -14.25 -12.58 -0.55
N SER A 224 -14.72 -13.03 0.61
CA SER A 224 -15.16 -12.14 1.69
C SER A 224 -14.51 -12.50 3.02
N ILE A 225 -14.25 -11.46 3.80
CA ILE A 225 -13.75 -11.57 5.16
C ILE A 225 -14.94 -11.78 6.10
N SER A 226 -14.96 -12.89 6.85
CA SER A 226 -16.05 -13.16 7.79
C SER A 226 -15.96 -12.27 9.02
N ASN A 227 -14.74 -12.04 9.54
CA ASN A 227 -14.51 -11.24 10.73
C ASN A 227 -13.84 -9.90 10.40
N MET A 228 -14.61 -8.99 9.81
CA MET A 228 -14.12 -7.69 9.33
C MET A 228 -13.65 -6.78 10.47
N GLN A 229 -14.31 -6.81 11.63
CA GLN A 229 -13.91 -5.95 12.74
C GLN A 229 -12.54 -6.38 13.29
N LEU A 230 -12.29 -7.69 13.44
CA LEU A 230 -11.01 -8.20 13.90
C LEU A 230 -9.90 -7.86 12.91
N TYR A 231 -10.17 -8.00 11.62
CA TYR A 231 -9.26 -7.57 10.56
C TYR A 231 -8.92 -6.07 10.67
N GLN A 232 -9.92 -5.19 10.82
CA GLN A 232 -9.71 -3.76 10.99
C GLN A 232 -8.88 -3.44 12.23
N PHE A 233 -9.14 -4.11 13.35
CA PHE A 233 -8.36 -3.94 14.58
C PHE A 233 -6.89 -4.32 14.38
N ILE A 234 -6.61 -5.50 13.81
CA ILE A 234 -5.24 -5.96 13.54
C ILE A 234 -4.55 -4.99 12.59
N ARG A 235 -5.22 -4.58 11.51
CA ARG A 235 -4.72 -3.60 10.54
C ARG A 235 -4.31 -2.28 11.21
N GLU A 236 -5.16 -1.71 12.05
CA GLU A 236 -4.84 -0.44 12.74
C GLU A 236 -3.68 -0.59 13.72
N LYS A 237 -3.58 -1.74 14.39
CA LYS A 237 -2.42 -2.03 15.24
C LYS A 237 -1.14 -2.24 14.44
N CYS A 238 -1.21 -2.88 13.27
CA CYS A 238 -0.05 -3.05 12.37
C CYS A 238 0.59 -1.72 12.00
N LYS A 239 -0.21 -0.67 11.77
CA LYS A 239 0.29 0.69 11.49
C LYS A 239 1.06 1.33 12.64
N ARG A 240 0.90 0.82 13.87
CA ARG A 240 1.60 1.31 15.08
C ARG A 240 2.93 0.60 15.35
N ALA A 241 3.27 -0.43 14.58
CA ALA A 241 4.58 -1.07 14.67
C ALA A 241 5.69 -0.02 14.49
N VAL A 242 6.71 -0.09 15.33
CA VAL A 242 7.75 0.94 15.37
C VAL A 242 9.07 0.39 15.89
N VAL A 243 10.15 0.63 15.13
CA VAL A 243 11.52 0.43 15.62
C VAL A 243 12.20 1.80 15.71
N GLU A 244 12.47 2.23 16.94
CA GLU A 244 13.08 3.51 17.29
C GLU A 244 14.40 3.29 18.01
N HIS A 245 15.42 4.01 17.51
CA HIS A 245 16.73 4.08 18.12
C HIS A 245 17.01 5.54 18.49
N ASN A 246 16.71 5.90 19.74
CA ASN A 246 16.93 7.25 20.22
C ASN A 246 18.33 7.34 20.83
N VAL A 247 19.25 8.00 20.11
CA VAL A 247 20.53 8.43 20.65
C VAL A 247 20.36 9.87 21.12
N THR A 248 20.02 10.05 22.39
CA THR A 248 20.07 11.38 23.01
C THR A 248 21.53 11.73 23.29
N ASN A 249 22.10 12.60 22.46
CA ASN A 249 23.40 13.22 22.73
C ASN A 249 23.24 14.23 23.88
N GLY A 250 23.23 13.71 25.11
CA GLY A 250 23.35 14.52 26.32
C GLY A 250 24.78 15.05 26.44
N ASN A 251 24.93 16.37 26.42
CA ASN A 251 26.23 17.05 26.28
C ASN A 251 27.26 16.81 27.41
N ASN A 252 27.04 15.99 28.44
CA ASN A 252 28.09 15.59 29.40
C ASN A 252 27.73 14.45 30.38
N GLU A 253 26.61 13.73 30.22
CA GLU A 253 26.28 12.57 31.05
C GLU A 253 25.86 11.41 30.16
N LYS A 254 26.41 10.21 30.46
CA LYS A 254 26.23 8.92 29.76
C LYS A 254 25.01 8.91 28.82
N SER A 255 25.26 8.85 27.52
CA SER A 255 24.21 8.65 26.51
C SER A 255 23.33 7.46 26.90
N ILE A 256 22.09 7.73 27.31
CA ILE A 256 21.09 6.69 27.54
C ILE A 256 20.50 6.38 26.16
N THR A 257 20.98 5.31 25.53
CA THR A 257 20.33 4.78 24.32
C THR A 257 19.05 4.07 24.74
N SER A 258 17.88 4.68 24.51
CA SER A 258 16.61 3.98 24.64
C SER A 258 16.28 3.29 23.32
N TRP A 259 16.19 1.96 23.38
CA TRP A 259 15.81 1.12 22.25
C TRP A 259 14.35 0.73 22.42
N LYS A 260 13.47 1.15 21.51
CA LYS A 260 12.08 0.69 21.47
C LYS A 260 11.85 -0.05 20.16
N GLU A 261 11.57 -1.36 20.23
CA GLU A 261 11.30 -2.19 19.05
C GLU A 261 9.96 -2.90 19.21
N LYS A 262 8.98 -2.51 18.40
CA LYS A 262 7.64 -3.09 18.36
C LYS A 262 7.43 -3.73 17.00
N TRP A 263 7.63 -5.04 16.96
CA TRP A 263 7.50 -5.82 15.75
C TRP A 263 6.08 -6.37 15.61
N ILE A 264 5.51 -6.25 14.41
CA ILE A 264 4.27 -6.90 14.04
C ILE A 264 4.53 -7.70 12.76
N VAL A 265 4.32 -9.01 12.86
CA VAL A 265 4.47 -9.97 11.79
C VAL A 265 3.08 -10.43 11.38
N MET A 266 2.73 -10.25 10.11
CA MET A 266 1.49 -10.78 9.54
C MET A 266 1.85 -12.00 8.70
N VAL A 267 1.31 -13.17 9.04
CA VAL A 267 1.42 -14.37 8.23
C VAL A 267 0.13 -14.52 7.44
N VAL A 268 0.28 -14.59 6.12
CA VAL A 268 -0.83 -14.64 5.17
C VAL A 268 -0.58 -15.78 4.19
N LYS A 269 -1.63 -16.54 3.89
CA LYS A 269 -1.64 -17.64 2.93
C LYS A 269 -2.44 -17.33 1.68
N ARG A 270 -3.43 -16.44 1.73
CA ARG A 270 -4.27 -16.13 0.56
C ARG A 270 -3.86 -14.81 -0.09
N GLN A 271 -3.57 -14.86 -1.39
CA GLN A 271 -3.20 -13.70 -2.20
C GLN A 271 -4.17 -12.51 -2.05
N TYR A 272 -5.49 -12.77 -2.05
CA TYR A 272 -6.50 -11.72 -1.86
C TYR A 272 -6.31 -10.92 -0.56
N LEU A 273 -6.07 -11.60 0.57
CA LEU A 273 -5.82 -10.93 1.85
C LEU A 273 -4.51 -10.17 1.84
N ARG A 274 -3.49 -10.75 1.23
CA ARG A 274 -2.16 -10.14 1.10
C ARG A 274 -2.25 -8.83 0.33
N ASP A 275 -2.95 -8.80 -0.80
CA ASP A 275 -3.12 -7.59 -1.62
C ASP A 275 -3.95 -6.53 -0.89
N LEU A 276 -5.02 -6.96 -0.20
CA LEU A 276 -5.83 -6.06 0.63
C LEU A 276 -5.02 -5.44 1.77
N LEU A 277 -4.27 -6.25 2.52
CA LEU A 277 -3.42 -5.81 3.63
C LEU A 277 -2.35 -4.83 3.17
N VAL A 278 -1.57 -5.19 2.14
CA VAL A 278 -0.50 -4.36 1.58
C VAL A 278 -1.03 -2.98 1.21
N LYS A 279 -2.20 -2.93 0.56
CA LYS A 279 -2.86 -1.68 0.19
C LYS A 279 -3.34 -0.89 1.41
N GLU A 280 -3.99 -1.54 2.37
CA GLU A 280 -4.70 -0.85 3.44
C GLU A 280 -3.84 -0.38 4.61
N ILE A 281 -2.67 -0.99 4.82
CA ILE A 281 -1.67 -0.54 5.79
C ILE A 281 -0.60 0.37 5.15
N ASP A 282 -0.75 0.69 3.87
CA ASP A 282 0.24 1.43 3.08
C ASP A 282 1.62 0.77 3.20
N PHE A 283 1.66 -0.55 3.02
CA PHE A 283 2.91 -1.31 3.10
C PHE A 283 3.79 -0.91 1.92
N LYS A 284 5.03 -0.52 2.19
CA LYS A 284 5.90 -0.03 1.12
C LYS A 284 6.17 -1.11 0.08
N LYS A 285 6.22 -0.66 -1.17
CA LYS A 285 6.54 -1.51 -2.32
C LYS A 285 8.01 -1.92 -2.29
N THR A 286 8.29 -3.06 -2.89
CA THR A 286 9.67 -3.48 -3.17
C THR A 286 10.27 -2.64 -4.30
N LEU A 287 11.60 -2.62 -4.42
CA LEU A 287 12.25 -1.91 -5.52
C LEU A 287 11.77 -2.40 -6.89
N GLN A 288 11.59 -3.71 -7.04
CA GLN A 288 11.11 -4.34 -8.26
C GLN A 288 9.69 -3.92 -8.60
N GLN A 289 8.78 -3.89 -7.62
CA GLN A 289 7.40 -3.42 -7.82
C GLN A 289 7.37 -1.94 -8.24
N SER A 290 8.16 -1.09 -7.59
CA SER A 290 8.25 0.33 -7.96
C SER A 290 8.91 0.57 -9.32
N GLN A 291 9.74 -0.35 -9.82
CA GLN A 291 10.27 -0.28 -11.18
C GLN A 291 9.22 -0.72 -12.19
N GLN A 292 8.53 -1.83 -11.93
CA GLN A 292 7.47 -2.35 -12.81
C GLN A 292 6.35 -1.33 -13.01
N GLU A 293 5.88 -0.67 -11.94
CA GLU A 293 4.85 0.36 -12.06
C GLU A 293 5.29 1.55 -12.90
N ARG A 294 6.56 1.97 -12.78
CA ARG A 294 7.12 3.03 -13.63
C ARG A 294 7.17 2.60 -15.08
N GLU A 295 7.60 1.37 -15.35
CA GLU A 295 7.61 0.83 -16.72
C GLU A 295 6.19 0.70 -17.28
N ASP A 296 5.20 0.33 -16.47
CA ASP A 296 3.82 0.19 -16.91
C ASP A 296 3.15 1.56 -17.13
N GLU A 297 3.48 2.56 -16.30
CA GLU A 297 3.09 3.96 -16.52
C GLU A 297 3.75 4.53 -17.78
N GLU A 298 5.03 4.26 -18.01
CA GLU A 298 5.74 4.67 -19.23
C GLU A 298 5.14 3.98 -20.46
N LYS A 299 4.88 2.67 -20.41
CA LYS A 299 4.17 1.95 -21.48
C LYS A 299 2.75 2.48 -21.68
N HIS A 300 2.05 2.88 -20.62
CA HIS A 300 0.73 3.48 -20.75
C HIS A 300 0.82 4.86 -21.43
N LEU A 301 1.82 5.68 -21.09
CA LEU A 301 2.09 6.96 -21.74
C LEU A 301 2.54 6.80 -23.20
N GLU A 302 3.30 5.76 -23.52
CA GLU A 302 3.69 5.41 -24.88
C GLU A 302 2.51 4.85 -25.70
N ASN A 303 1.63 4.06 -25.06
CA ASN A 303 0.42 3.50 -25.66
C ASN A 303 -0.76 4.48 -25.67
N GLU A 304 -0.69 5.62 -24.97
CA GLU A 304 -1.49 6.81 -25.26
C GLU A 304 -1.01 7.40 -26.59
N THR A 305 -1.20 6.63 -27.66
CA THR A 305 -0.81 6.98 -29.03
C THR A 305 -1.34 8.37 -29.31
N VAL A 306 -0.42 9.29 -29.54
CA VAL A 306 -0.70 10.63 -30.02
C VAL A 306 -1.66 10.51 -31.21
N LYS A 307 -2.93 10.88 -31.03
CA LYS A 307 -3.94 10.81 -32.08
C LYS A 307 -3.89 12.08 -32.92
N LEU A 308 -4.18 11.97 -34.20
CA LEU A 308 -4.33 13.14 -35.07
C LEU A 308 -5.77 13.63 -34.98
N CYS A 309 -5.94 14.93 -34.73
CA CYS A 309 -7.26 15.53 -34.78
C CYS A 309 -7.82 15.44 -36.21
N PRO A 310 -9.04 14.92 -36.42
CA PRO A 310 -9.60 14.74 -37.77
C PRO A 310 -9.80 16.05 -38.54
N LYS A 311 -9.83 17.21 -37.85
CA LYS A 311 -10.08 18.52 -38.46
C LYS A 311 -8.84 19.26 -38.93
N CYS A 312 -7.71 19.09 -38.23
CA CYS A 312 -6.48 19.84 -38.54
C CYS A 312 -5.23 18.99 -38.55
N LEU A 313 -5.38 17.68 -38.36
CA LEU A 313 -4.30 16.70 -38.31
C LEU A 313 -3.23 17.05 -37.26
N LYS A 314 -3.55 17.89 -36.27
CA LYS A 314 -2.65 18.15 -35.14
C LYS A 314 -2.75 17.01 -34.15
N CYS A 315 -1.59 16.57 -33.69
CA CYS A 315 -1.41 15.66 -32.57
C CYS A 315 -2.16 16.15 -31.33
N TYR A 316 -2.91 15.26 -30.67
CA TYR A 316 -3.48 15.48 -29.35
C TYR A 316 -3.43 14.19 -28.54
N ILE A 317 -3.37 14.33 -27.22
CA ILE A 317 -3.40 13.21 -26.29
C ILE A 317 -4.86 13.03 -25.85
N PRO A 318 -5.50 11.87 -26.09
CA PRO A 318 -6.91 11.66 -25.77
C PRO A 318 -7.26 11.87 -24.29
N SER A 319 -6.31 11.61 -23.37
CA SER A 319 -6.48 11.85 -21.93
C SER A 319 -6.54 13.36 -21.57
N GLN A 320 -6.06 14.23 -22.45
CA GLN A 320 -6.00 15.69 -22.23
C GLN A 320 -7.13 16.47 -22.92
N VAL A 321 -7.95 15.82 -23.75
CA VAL A 321 -9.00 16.49 -24.50
C VAL A 321 -10.26 15.66 -24.53
N ASN A 322 -11.38 16.27 -24.15
CA ASN A 322 -12.66 15.62 -24.23
C ASN A 322 -13.06 15.43 -25.71
N HIS A 323 -13.75 14.33 -26.01
CA HIS A 323 -14.46 14.14 -27.27
C HIS A 323 -13.62 13.96 -28.56
N GLY A 324 -12.40 13.43 -28.46
CA GLY A 324 -11.69 12.89 -29.63
C GLY A 324 -11.24 13.93 -30.67
N SER A 325 -10.95 15.16 -30.23
CA SER A 325 -10.42 16.23 -31.08
C SER A 325 -9.32 16.99 -30.35
N CYS A 326 -8.47 17.74 -31.06
CA CYS A 326 -7.45 18.55 -30.37
C CYS A 326 -8.08 19.70 -29.59
N GLN A 327 -7.36 20.27 -28.62
CA GLN A 327 -7.78 21.41 -27.79
C GLN A 327 -8.35 22.63 -28.55
N TYR A 328 -8.03 22.79 -29.83
CA TYR A 328 -8.54 23.87 -30.68
C TYR A 328 -9.89 23.56 -31.35
N HIS A 329 -10.34 22.30 -31.31
CA HIS A 329 -11.54 21.80 -31.96
C HIS A 329 -12.50 21.10 -31.00
N ASP A 330 -12.23 21.22 -29.69
CA ASP A 330 -13.05 20.70 -28.62
C ASP A 330 -14.49 21.23 -28.79
N ALA A 331 -15.45 20.31 -28.89
CA ALA A 331 -16.81 20.59 -29.30
C ALA A 331 -17.64 21.11 -28.12
N TYR A 332 -17.27 22.28 -27.58
CA TYR A 332 -18.08 22.94 -26.56
C TYR A 332 -19.17 23.81 -27.19
N VAL A 333 -20.27 23.96 -26.45
CA VAL A 333 -21.38 24.85 -26.77
C VAL A 333 -21.17 26.16 -26.01
N VAL A 334 -21.32 27.29 -26.70
CA VAL A 334 -21.30 28.63 -26.11
C VAL A 334 -22.73 29.08 -25.95
N ASP A 335 -23.03 29.64 -24.78
CA ASP A 335 -24.27 30.36 -24.58
C ASP A 335 -24.09 31.81 -25.02
N LEU A 336 -24.87 32.30 -25.98
CA LEU A 336 -24.76 33.69 -26.41
C LEU A 336 -25.34 34.67 -25.39
N ASP A 337 -26.19 34.20 -24.47
CA ASP A 337 -26.67 35.00 -23.35
C ASP A 337 -25.62 35.09 -22.22
N ASP A 338 -24.62 34.19 -22.20
CA ASP A 338 -23.44 34.22 -21.31
C ASP A 338 -22.19 33.66 -22.02
N PRO A 339 -21.49 34.46 -22.86
CA PRO A 339 -20.39 33.99 -23.71
C PRO A 339 -19.17 33.50 -22.94
N SER A 340 -19.08 33.81 -21.64
CA SER A 340 -17.99 33.38 -20.77
C SER A 340 -18.07 31.89 -20.41
N LYS A 341 -19.26 31.30 -20.56
CA LYS A 341 -19.56 29.93 -20.14
C LYS A 341 -19.44 28.95 -21.30
N LYS A 342 -18.47 28.05 -21.21
CA LYS A 342 -18.33 26.89 -22.10
C LYS A 342 -19.11 25.72 -21.52
N LEU A 343 -20.05 25.19 -22.29
CA LEU A 343 -20.91 24.08 -21.89
C LEU A 343 -20.49 22.80 -22.62
N THR A 344 -20.50 21.67 -21.92
CA THR A 344 -20.52 20.36 -22.58
C THR A 344 -21.86 20.14 -23.28
N GLN A 345 -21.94 19.15 -24.18
CA GLN A 345 -23.21 18.80 -24.85
C GLN A 345 -24.32 18.47 -23.84
N ASP A 346 -24.00 17.76 -22.76
CA ASP A 346 -24.97 17.38 -21.73
C ASP A 346 -25.45 18.60 -20.95
N GLN A 347 -24.55 19.51 -20.58
CA GLN A 347 -24.90 20.78 -19.93
C GLN A 347 -25.74 21.68 -20.83
N ALA A 348 -25.46 21.70 -22.14
CA ALA A 348 -26.27 22.42 -23.12
C ALA A 348 -27.66 21.79 -23.29
N ASN A 349 -27.75 20.46 -23.30
CA ASN A 349 -29.02 19.73 -23.34
C ASN A 349 -29.87 19.99 -22.10
N GLU A 350 -29.27 19.90 -20.91
CA GLU A 350 -29.95 20.17 -19.63
C GLU A 350 -30.47 21.61 -19.60
N LYS A 351 -29.63 22.59 -19.98
CA LYS A 351 -30.02 23.99 -20.04
C LYS A 351 -31.17 24.24 -21.03
N TRP A 352 -31.13 23.58 -22.19
CA TRP A 352 -32.21 23.65 -23.18
C TRP A 352 -33.52 23.03 -22.65
N GLN A 353 -33.45 21.82 -22.08
CA GLN A 353 -34.62 21.13 -21.52
C GLN A 353 -35.26 21.91 -20.38
N LYS A 354 -34.45 22.52 -19.51
CA LYS A 354 -34.94 23.38 -18.44
C LYS A 354 -35.72 24.57 -18.97
N ALA A 355 -35.19 25.26 -19.99
CA ALA A 355 -35.88 26.38 -20.62
C ALA A 355 -37.17 25.95 -21.32
N GLU A 356 -37.20 24.77 -21.92
CA GLU A 356 -38.39 24.18 -22.55
C GLU A 356 -39.48 23.84 -21.52
N LEU A 357 -39.09 23.28 -20.37
CA LEU A 357 -40.01 23.00 -19.26
C LEU A 357 -40.59 24.30 -18.67
N GLU A 358 -39.74 25.29 -18.40
CA GLU A 358 -40.16 26.61 -17.92
C GLU A 358 -41.10 27.29 -18.92
N ALA A 359 -40.83 27.12 -20.23
CA ALA A 359 -41.69 27.63 -21.28
C ALA A 359 -43.07 26.97 -21.29
N SER A 360 -43.11 25.65 -21.14
CA SER A 360 -44.37 24.90 -21.06
C SER A 360 -45.18 25.24 -19.81
N MET A 361 -44.53 25.52 -18.66
CA MET A 361 -45.22 25.89 -17.43
C MET A 361 -45.88 27.28 -17.54
N ARG A 362 -45.17 28.27 -18.09
CA ARG A 362 -45.70 29.64 -18.25
C ARG A 362 -46.78 29.77 -19.33
N ALA A 363 -46.78 28.88 -20.32
CA ALA A 363 -47.84 28.83 -21.33
C ALA A 363 -49.22 28.54 -20.72
N ASN A 364 -49.27 27.87 -19.56
CA ASN A 364 -50.51 27.58 -18.84
C ASN A 364 -51.00 28.76 -17.96
N GLU A 365 -50.16 29.77 -17.71
CA GLU A 365 -50.44 30.85 -16.75
C GLU A 365 -51.01 32.13 -17.42
N ASN A 366 -51.41 32.10 -18.70
CA ASN A 366 -51.95 33.25 -19.44
C ASN A 366 -51.05 34.51 -19.40
N SER A 367 -49.73 34.34 -19.23
CA SER A 367 -48.78 35.44 -19.30
C SER A 367 -48.46 35.77 -20.77
N ASN A 368 -48.52 37.06 -21.15
CA ASN A 368 -48.25 37.52 -22.52
C ASN A 368 -46.74 37.51 -22.89
N GLU A 369 -45.86 37.20 -21.95
CA GLU A 369 -44.42 37.15 -22.19
C GLU A 369 -44.00 35.72 -22.58
N LYS A 370 -43.72 35.52 -23.88
CA LYS A 370 -43.12 34.26 -24.33
C LYS A 370 -41.72 34.11 -23.71
N PRO A 371 -41.45 33.03 -22.98
CA PRO A 371 -40.13 32.79 -22.41
C PRO A 371 -39.09 32.69 -23.54
N LYS A 372 -37.98 33.42 -23.36
CA LYS A 372 -36.87 33.45 -24.31
C LYS A 372 -36.11 32.14 -24.21
N MET A 373 -36.11 31.36 -25.29
CA MET A 373 -35.25 30.17 -25.39
C MET A 373 -33.78 30.58 -25.37
N PRO A 374 -32.90 29.80 -24.71
CA PRO A 374 -31.47 30.10 -24.64
C PRO A 374 -30.85 30.01 -26.04
N THR A 375 -30.02 30.99 -26.39
CA THR A 375 -29.39 31.03 -27.71
C THR A 375 -28.04 30.30 -27.65
N LEU A 376 -28.09 28.97 -27.79
CA LEU A 376 -26.92 28.11 -27.69
C LEU A 376 -26.26 27.86 -29.06
N TYR A 377 -24.93 27.83 -29.09
CA TYR A 377 -24.15 27.81 -30.32
C TYR A 377 -22.97 26.84 -30.25
N TRP A 378 -22.80 25.99 -31.25
CA TRP A 378 -21.63 25.12 -31.34
C TRP A 378 -20.40 25.92 -31.76
N ALA A 379 -19.38 26.00 -30.90
CA ALA A 379 -18.12 26.67 -31.24
C ALA A 379 -17.42 26.04 -32.45
N CYS A 380 -17.65 24.74 -32.69
CA CYS A 380 -16.95 23.98 -33.72
C CYS A 380 -17.36 24.30 -35.17
N CYS A 381 -18.64 24.60 -35.40
CA CYS A 381 -19.24 24.67 -36.74
C CYS A 381 -20.09 25.89 -36.95
N SER A 382 -20.14 26.77 -35.95
CA SER A 382 -20.88 28.00 -36.07
C SER A 382 -22.39 27.82 -36.32
N ASN A 383 -22.96 26.70 -35.85
CA ASN A 383 -24.39 26.39 -35.96
C ASN A 383 -25.10 26.48 -34.60
N TYR A 384 -26.38 26.82 -34.65
CA TYR A 384 -27.25 26.80 -33.47
C TYR A 384 -27.43 25.38 -32.93
N PHE A 385 -27.41 25.24 -31.62
CA PHE A 385 -27.74 23.99 -30.95
C PHE A 385 -29.20 23.62 -31.24
N LYS A 386 -29.47 22.34 -31.57
CA LYS A 386 -30.80 21.77 -31.88
C LYS A 386 -31.54 22.35 -33.11
N SER A 387 -30.88 23.09 -34.02
CA SER A 387 -31.51 23.62 -35.24
C SER A 387 -31.79 22.57 -36.35
N GLY A 388 -32.21 21.35 -36.01
CA GLY A 388 -32.57 20.28 -36.95
C GLY A 388 -31.41 19.45 -37.52
N GLN A 389 -30.17 19.93 -37.41
CA GLN A 389 -28.97 19.12 -37.65
C GLN A 389 -28.21 18.96 -36.34
N THR A 390 -28.13 17.74 -35.82
CA THR A 390 -27.21 17.45 -34.72
C THR A 390 -25.79 17.67 -35.25
N CYS A 391 -25.00 18.46 -34.52
CA CYS A 391 -23.58 18.49 -34.74
C CYS A 391 -23.06 17.07 -34.50
N LYS A 392 -22.89 16.28 -35.57
CA LYS A 392 -22.25 14.98 -35.49
C LYS A 392 -20.79 15.26 -35.13
N ILE A 393 -20.45 14.99 -33.88
CA ILE A 393 -19.10 15.16 -33.34
C ILE A 393 -18.14 14.45 -34.31
N GLY A 394 -17.21 15.22 -34.88
CA GLY A 394 -16.23 14.71 -35.85
C GLY A 394 -16.49 15.07 -37.33
N THR A 395 -17.72 15.47 -37.74
CA THR A 395 -18.02 15.79 -39.16
C THR A 395 -18.48 17.23 -39.41
N CYS A 396 -18.73 18.00 -38.35
CA CYS A 396 -19.03 19.44 -38.43
C CYS A 396 -17.85 20.17 -39.10
N GLY A 397 -18.07 20.75 -40.29
CA GLY A 397 -17.05 21.50 -41.05
C GLY A 397 -16.23 20.72 -42.10
N LEU A 398 -16.51 19.42 -42.30
CA LEU A 398 -15.97 18.72 -43.48
C LEU A 398 -16.66 19.23 -44.77
N PRO A 399 -15.98 19.22 -45.94
CA PRO A 399 -16.64 19.38 -47.23
C PRO A 399 -17.80 18.39 -47.37
N ASP A 400 -18.90 18.80 -48.01
CA ASP A 400 -20.11 17.97 -48.13
C ASP A 400 -19.82 16.62 -48.81
N GLU A 401 -18.83 16.58 -49.70
CA GLU A 401 -18.37 15.37 -50.39
C GLU A 401 -17.83 14.27 -49.43
N LEU A 402 -17.40 14.66 -48.22
CA LEU A 402 -16.90 13.74 -47.20
C LEU A 402 -17.95 13.36 -46.17
N LYS A 403 -19.05 14.13 -46.06
CA LYS A 403 -20.12 13.87 -45.09
C LYS A 403 -20.97 12.68 -45.49
N GLU A 404 -21.23 12.49 -46.78
CA GLU A 404 -22.08 11.41 -47.29
C GLU A 404 -21.42 10.02 -47.15
N ASN A 405 -20.08 9.93 -47.27
CA ASN A 405 -19.34 8.66 -47.17
C ASN A 405 -19.12 8.14 -45.73
N THR A 406 -19.33 8.99 -44.72
CA THR A 406 -19.16 8.63 -43.30
C THR A 406 -20.38 7.96 -42.66
N ILE A 407 -21.55 7.97 -43.32
CA ILE A 407 -22.80 7.52 -42.69
C ILE A 407 -22.97 5.99 -42.74
N ASP A 408 -22.35 5.30 -43.71
CA ASP A 408 -22.50 3.84 -43.89
C ASP A 408 -21.18 3.03 -43.87
N SER A 409 -20.02 3.66 -43.71
CA SER A 409 -18.73 2.95 -43.82
C SER A 409 -18.00 2.81 -42.49
N LYS A 410 -17.49 1.61 -42.19
CA LYS A 410 -16.54 1.30 -41.09
C LYS A 410 -15.18 1.99 -41.25
N THR A 411 -15.08 2.98 -42.13
CA THR A 411 -13.83 3.60 -42.55
C THR A 411 -13.54 4.78 -41.64
N ASP A 412 -12.34 4.82 -41.08
CA ASP A 412 -11.89 5.91 -40.23
C ASP A 412 -12.06 7.25 -40.97
N PRO A 413 -12.83 8.22 -40.43
CA PRO A 413 -12.99 9.55 -41.02
C PRO A 413 -11.65 10.24 -41.30
N VAL A 414 -10.60 9.94 -40.53
CA VAL A 414 -9.24 10.47 -40.76
C VAL A 414 -8.66 9.97 -42.09
N MET A 415 -8.86 8.69 -42.42
CA MET A 415 -8.40 8.10 -43.67
C MET A 415 -9.12 8.70 -44.87
N LEU A 416 -10.43 8.93 -44.77
CA LEU A 416 -11.23 9.56 -45.83
C LEU A 416 -10.80 11.01 -46.10
N VAL A 417 -10.53 11.77 -45.04
CA VAL A 417 -10.01 13.14 -45.14
C VAL A 417 -8.62 13.13 -45.78
N GLN A 418 -7.73 12.23 -45.34
CA GLN A 418 -6.38 12.12 -45.86
C GLN A 418 -6.37 11.72 -47.34
N GLU A 419 -7.21 10.76 -47.74
CA GLU A 419 -7.38 10.34 -49.13
C GLU A 419 -7.97 11.44 -50.01
N HIS A 420 -8.94 12.21 -49.50
CA HIS A 420 -9.48 13.37 -50.22
C HIS A 420 -8.43 14.45 -50.43
N PHE A 421 -7.63 14.79 -49.42
CA PHE A 421 -6.56 15.77 -49.57
C PHE A 421 -5.43 15.27 -50.49
N GLN A 422 -5.15 13.97 -50.52
CA GLN A 422 -4.20 13.36 -51.47
C GLN A 422 -4.71 13.38 -52.92
N LYS A 423 -6.02 13.23 -53.13
CA LYS A 423 -6.63 13.25 -54.48
C LYS A 423 -6.97 14.66 -54.97
N ASN A 424 -7.17 15.61 -54.06
CA ASN A 424 -7.57 16.97 -54.38
C ASN A 424 -6.34 17.90 -54.45
N THR A 425 -5.69 17.91 -55.60
CA THR A 425 -4.50 18.73 -55.90
C THR A 425 -4.69 20.22 -55.59
N LYS A 426 -5.92 20.75 -55.67
CA LYS A 426 -6.23 22.15 -55.31
C LYS A 426 -6.21 22.36 -53.79
N ALA A 427 -6.73 21.40 -53.03
CA ALA A 427 -6.70 21.42 -51.58
C ALA A 427 -5.27 21.22 -51.04
N GLU A 428 -4.50 20.31 -51.65
CA GLU A 428 -3.08 20.12 -51.37
C GLU A 428 -2.27 21.40 -51.63
N GLN A 429 -2.51 22.08 -52.77
CA GLN A 429 -1.89 23.38 -53.07
C GLN A 429 -2.26 24.47 -52.06
N ASN A 430 -3.50 24.49 -51.56
CA ASN A 430 -3.95 25.45 -50.56
C ASN A 430 -3.33 25.16 -49.17
N ILE A 431 -3.23 23.89 -48.77
CA ILE A 431 -2.51 23.49 -47.55
C ILE A 431 -1.03 23.84 -47.67
N ALA A 432 -0.39 23.57 -48.81
CA ALA A 432 1.01 23.93 -49.04
C ALA A 432 1.23 25.45 -48.96
N LYS A 433 0.32 26.27 -49.51
CA LYS A 433 0.34 27.73 -49.36
C LYS A 433 0.20 28.16 -47.91
N LEU A 434 -0.70 27.52 -47.14
CA LEU A 434 -0.91 27.81 -45.72
C LEU A 434 0.31 27.45 -44.87
N VAL A 435 0.90 26.28 -45.09
CA VAL A 435 2.13 25.82 -44.42
C VAL A 435 3.30 26.75 -44.73
N LYS A 436 3.46 27.14 -46.00
CA LYS A 436 4.48 28.11 -46.42
C LYS A 436 4.28 29.47 -45.76
N HIS A 437 3.04 29.96 -45.69
CA HIS A 437 2.72 31.20 -44.99
C HIS A 437 3.08 31.10 -43.49
N TYR A 438 2.71 30.00 -42.82
CA TYR A 438 3.01 29.79 -41.41
C TYR A 438 4.52 29.71 -41.12
N GLN A 439 5.29 29.00 -41.96
CA GLN A 439 6.74 28.95 -41.87
C GLN A 439 7.38 30.33 -42.07
N THR A 440 6.84 31.13 -42.99
CA THR A 440 7.30 32.50 -43.25
C THR A 440 7.06 33.40 -42.04
N VAL A 441 5.85 33.36 -41.47
CA VAL A 441 5.49 34.13 -40.27
C VAL A 441 6.36 33.70 -39.08
N ARG A 442 6.52 32.40 -38.83
CA ARG A 442 7.36 31.88 -37.74
C ARG A 442 8.83 32.29 -37.86
N ASN A 443 9.37 32.29 -39.08
CA ASN A 443 10.74 32.73 -39.33
C ASN A 443 10.89 34.24 -39.12
N GLN A 444 9.91 35.04 -39.56
CA GLN A 444 9.87 36.48 -39.28
C GLN A 444 9.83 36.77 -37.77
N THR A 445 9.03 36.03 -37.00
CA THR A 445 8.98 36.20 -35.54
C THR A 445 10.31 35.84 -34.88
N ARG A 446 10.98 34.77 -35.34
CA ARG A 446 12.31 34.37 -34.83
C ARG A 446 13.40 35.40 -35.16
N SER A 447 13.38 36.00 -36.35
CA SER A 447 14.32 37.07 -36.70
C SER A 447 14.10 38.36 -35.89
N SER A 448 12.84 38.72 -35.60
CA SER A 448 12.54 39.87 -34.74
C SER A 448 12.99 39.66 -33.30
N VAL A 449 12.84 38.44 -32.76
CA VAL A 449 13.31 38.08 -31.40
C VAL A 449 14.85 38.04 -31.33
N ARG A 450 15.54 37.57 -32.37
CA ARG A 450 17.02 37.64 -32.44
C ARG A 450 17.54 39.07 -32.47
N ASN A 451 16.90 39.96 -33.24
CA ASN A 451 17.32 41.37 -33.32
C ASN A 451 17.11 42.13 -31.98
N LEU A 452 16.08 41.74 -31.20
CA LEU A 452 15.86 42.26 -29.85
C LEU A 452 16.90 41.76 -28.83
N THR A 453 17.44 40.55 -29.01
CA THR A 453 18.48 40.00 -28.11
C THR A 453 19.86 40.58 -28.39
N THR A 454 20.22 40.83 -29.66
CA THR A 454 21.48 41.52 -29.99
C THR A 454 21.52 42.98 -29.53
N ASN A 455 20.40 43.71 -29.61
CA ASN A 455 20.37 45.11 -29.14
C ASN A 455 20.52 45.25 -27.62
N ASN A 456 20.12 44.24 -26.85
CA ASN A 456 20.29 44.23 -25.39
C ASN A 456 21.70 43.80 -24.94
N GLN A 457 22.47 43.09 -25.77
CA GLN A 457 23.86 42.73 -25.46
C GLN A 457 24.86 43.85 -25.77
N THR A 458 24.53 44.83 -26.60
CA THR A 458 25.34 46.05 -26.81
C THR A 458 25.07 47.19 -25.81
N ARG A 459 24.15 46.97 -24.85
CA ARG A 459 23.80 47.95 -23.81
C ARG A 459 24.13 47.50 -22.37
N GLN A 460 24.85 46.39 -22.23
CA GLN A 460 25.63 46.04 -21.05
C GLN A 460 27.11 46.10 -21.42
#